data_AF-A0A5M3XRZ6-F1
#
_entry.id   AF-A0A5M3XRZ6-F1
#
_cell.length_a   1.000
_cell.length_b   1.000
_cell.length_c   1.000
_cell.angle_alpha   90.00
_cell.angle_beta   90.00
_cell.angle_gamma   90.00
#
_symmetry.space_group_name_H-M   'P 1'
#
loop_
_entity.id
_entity.type
_entity.pdbx_description
1 polymer ?
#
loop_
_entity_poly.entity_id
_entity_poly.type
_entity_poly.pdbx_seq_one_letter_code
_entity_poly.pdbx_strand_id
1 'polypeptide(L)' 'MEYICEVCDKPITPNARGKIRVEGVTHSSAPKAWIWGPVPCHDECRLNLRTPYDDQISVDGYILTWQDMTA' A
#
# COMPACT_ATOMS: atom_id res chain seq x y z
N MET A 1 -17.23 5.62 -1.90
CA MET A 1 -15.95 6.36 -2.09
C MET A 1 -15.25 5.68 -3.25
N GLU A 2 -14.80 6.41 -4.26
CA GLU A 2 -14.03 5.79 -5.35
C GLU A 2 -12.58 5.60 -4.88
N TYR A 3 -12.08 4.36 -4.97
CA TYR A 3 -10.69 4.06 -4.68
C TYR A 3 -9.88 4.18 -5.96
N ILE A 4 -8.90 5.07 -5.97
CA ILE A 4 -8.02 5.29 -7.12
C ILE A 4 -6.66 4.67 -6.81
N CYS A 5 -6.12 3.91 -7.75
CA CYS A 5 -4.80 3.33 -7.60
C CYS A 5 -3.72 4.40 -7.68
N GLU A 6 -2.85 4.44 -6.66
CA GLU A 6 -1.73 5.39 -6.57
C GLU A 6 -0.71 5.27 -7.71
N VAL A 7 -0.68 4.12 -8.41
CA VAL A 7 0.32 3.83 -9.45
C VAL A 7 -0.18 4.18 -10.84
N CYS A 8 -1.43 3.85 -11.16
CA CYS A 8 -1.96 3.97 -12.52
C CYS A 8 -3.12 4.96 -12.66
N ASP A 9 -3.51 5.62 -11.57
CA ASP A 9 -4.59 6.61 -11.49
C ASP A 9 -5.96 6.11 -11.96
N LYS A 10 -6.15 4.78 -12.03
CA LYS A 10 -7.43 4.16 -12.41
C LYS A 10 -8.23 3.72 -11.19
N PRO A 11 -9.57 3.66 -11.29
CA PRO A 11 -10.42 3.12 -10.24
C PRO A 11 -10.08 1.65 -9.90
N ILE A 12 -10.19 1.31 -8.63
CA ILE A 12 -10.08 -0.05 -8.11
C ILE A 12 -11.47 -0.58 -7.81
N THR A 13 -11.81 -1.72 -8.43
CA THR A 13 -13.00 -2.48 -8.09
C THR A 13 -12.69 -3.37 -6.88
N PRO A 14 -13.45 -3.28 -5.78
CA PRO A 14 -13.29 -4.19 -4.65
C PRO A 14 -13.48 -5.65 -5.06
N ASN A 15 -12.77 -6.56 -4.39
CA ASN A 15 -12.92 -7.98 -4.64
C ASN A 15 -14.31 -8.49 -4.20
N ALA A 16 -14.58 -9.80 -4.42
CA ALA A 16 -15.86 -10.42 -4.08
C ALA A 16 -16.28 -10.29 -2.59
N ARG A 17 -15.37 -9.91 -1.70
CA ARG A 17 -15.62 -9.67 -0.27
C ARG A 17 -15.77 -8.17 0.06
N GLY A 18 -15.86 -7.30 -0.94
CA GLY A 18 -15.91 -5.85 -0.76
C GLY A 18 -14.60 -5.27 -0.21
N LYS A 19 -13.46 -5.94 -0.42
CA LYS A 19 -12.15 -5.49 0.05
C LYS A 19 -11.25 -5.01 -1.08
N ILE A 20 -10.41 -4.03 -0.77
CA ILE A 20 -9.33 -3.52 -1.62
C ILE A 20 -7.99 -3.75 -0.93
N ARG A 21 -6.92 -3.89 -1.73
CA ARG A 21 -5.56 -3.91 -1.22
C ARG A 21 -5.09 -2.47 -1.01
N VAL A 22 -4.51 -2.20 0.16
CA VAL A 22 -3.75 -0.98 0.43
C VAL A 22 -2.30 -1.32 0.73
N GLU A 23 -1.41 -0.49 0.23
CA GLU A 23 0.04 -0.58 0.36
C GLU A 23 0.58 0.60 1.16
N GLY A 24 1.80 0.46 1.64
CA GLY A 24 2.47 1.52 2.38
C GLY A 24 3.71 1.02 3.10
N VAL A 25 4.25 1.86 3.97
CA VAL A 25 5.50 1.57 4.68
C VAL A 25 5.26 1.63 6.17
N THR A 26 5.83 0.67 6.89
CA THR A 26 5.91 0.68 8.35
C THR A 26 7.35 0.54 8.80
N HIS A 27 7.60 0.87 10.07
CA HIS A 27 8.87 0.53 10.70
C HIS A 27 8.77 -0.87 11.32
N SER A 28 9.84 -1.66 11.23
CA SER A 28 9.89 -3.05 11.69
C SER A 28 9.61 -3.22 13.18
N SER A 29 9.97 -2.23 14.01
CA SER A 29 9.62 -2.21 15.44
C SER A 29 8.15 -1.90 15.72
N ALA A 30 7.41 -1.38 14.74
CA ALA A 30 6.00 -0.99 14.86
C ALA A 30 5.22 -1.31 13.56
N PRO A 31 5.07 -2.60 13.19
CA PRO A 31 4.57 -3.02 11.87
C PRO A 31 3.09 -2.71 11.58
N LYS A 32 2.38 -2.09 12.54
CA LYS A 32 0.99 -1.61 12.41
C LYS A 32 0.89 -0.08 12.35
N ALA A 33 1.99 0.63 12.54
CA ALA A 33 2.05 2.08 12.47
C ALA A 33 2.60 2.49 11.10
N TRP A 34 1.70 2.85 10.20
CA TRP A 34 2.07 3.37 8.88
C TRP A 34 2.86 4.66 9.06
N ILE A 35 4.04 4.72 8.47
CA ILE A 35 4.83 5.95 8.34
C ILE A 35 4.59 6.62 6.99
N TRP A 36 4.01 5.86 6.06
CA TRP A 36 3.51 6.31 4.76
C TRP A 36 2.41 5.34 4.28
N GLY A 37 1.41 5.87 3.59
CA GLY A 37 0.16 5.16 3.29
C GLY A 37 -0.83 5.19 4.47
N PRO A 38 -1.86 4.30 4.47
CA PRO A 38 -2.18 3.32 3.44
C PRO A 38 -2.69 3.97 2.14
N VAL A 39 -2.18 3.53 0.99
CA VAL A 39 -2.68 3.96 -0.33
C VAL A 39 -3.32 2.78 -1.09
N PRO A 40 -4.45 2.98 -1.78
CA PRO A 40 -5.04 1.93 -2.61
C PRO A 40 -4.14 1.57 -3.79
N CYS A 41 -3.99 0.27 -4.06
CA CYS A 41 -3.18 -0.20 -5.18
C CYS A 41 -3.80 -1.45 -5.83
N HIS A 42 -3.83 -1.51 -7.16
CA HIS A 42 -4.11 -2.75 -7.86
C HIS A 42 -3.02 -3.79 -7.57
N ASP A 43 -3.38 -5.07 -7.54
CA ASP A 43 -2.43 -6.15 -7.23
C ASP A 43 -1.33 -6.25 -8.31
N GLU A 44 -1.68 -6.02 -9.57
CA GLU A 44 -0.75 -5.97 -10.70
C GLU A 44 0.16 -4.73 -10.66
N CYS A 45 -0.25 -3.65 -9.99
CA CYS A 45 0.51 -2.41 -9.92
C CYS A 45 1.49 -2.37 -8.75
N ARG A 46 1.34 -3.24 -7.74
CA ARG A 46 2.08 -3.15 -6.47
C ARG A 46 3.59 -3.15 -6.60
N LEU A 47 4.12 -3.83 -7.62
CA LEU A 47 5.57 -3.90 -7.87
C LEU A 47 6.15 -2.60 -8.44
N ASN A 48 5.30 -1.69 -8.93
CA ASN A 48 5.70 -0.39 -9.47
C ASN A 48 5.42 0.76 -8.50
N LEU A 49 4.94 0.47 -7.28
CA LEU A 49 4.68 1.49 -6.28
C LEU A 49 6.00 2.11 -5.82
N ARG A 50 6.04 3.44 -5.80
CA ARG A 50 7.18 4.24 -5.35
C ARG A 50 6.83 4.92 -4.04
N THR A 51 7.78 4.92 -3.11
CA THR A 51 7.63 5.58 -1.81
C THR A 51 8.78 6.55 -1.55
N PRO A 52 8.59 7.57 -0.70
CA PRO A 52 9.70 8.43 -0.25
C PRO A 52 10.82 7.68 0.50
N TYR A 53 10.61 6.41 0.85
CA TYR A 53 11.50 5.59 1.66
C TYR A 53 12.13 4.44 0.87
N ASP A 54 11.98 4.39 -0.46
CA ASP A 54 12.47 3.29 -1.30
C ASP A 54 13.96 2.97 -1.03
N ASP A 55 14.79 4.00 -0.84
CA ASP A 55 16.23 3.85 -0.57
C ASP A 55 16.54 3.30 0.84
N GLN A 56 15.59 3.38 1.77
CA GLN A 56 15.73 2.98 3.18
C GLN A 56 15.03 1.65 3.49
N ILE A 57 14.12 1.21 2.60
CA ILE A 57 13.52 -0.12 2.69
C ILE A 57 14.65 -1.16 2.70
N SER A 58 14.63 -2.08 3.66
CA SER A 58 15.65 -3.13 3.92
C SER A 58 16.95 -2.72 4.63
N VAL A 59 17.25 -1.42 4.75
CA VAL A 59 18.50 -0.95 5.40
C VAL A 59 18.26 -0.45 6.82
N ASP A 60 17.24 0.39 7.01
CA ASP A 60 16.99 1.10 8.29
C ASP A 60 15.76 0.57 9.04
N GLY A 61 15.39 -0.69 8.81
CA GLY A 61 14.25 -1.31 9.47
C GLY A 61 12.88 -0.87 8.92
N TYR A 62 12.82 -0.06 7.86
CA TYR A 62 11.59 0.21 7.12
C TYR A 62 11.20 -0.96 6.22
N ILE A 63 9.91 -1.29 6.21
CA ILE A 63 9.35 -2.41 5.46
C ILE A 63 8.12 -1.98 4.69
N LEU A 64 7.97 -2.49 3.46
CA LEU A 64 6.70 -2.42 2.75
C LEU A 64 5.67 -3.29 3.47
N THR A 65 4.48 -2.75 3.74
CA THR A 65 3.37 -3.48 4.35
C THR A 65 2.10 -3.30 3.55
N TRP A 66 1.20 -4.25 3.68
CA TRP A 66 -0.08 -4.23 2.99
C TRP A 66 -1.20 -4.80 3.85
N GLN A 67 -2.42 -4.35 3.58
CA GLN A 67 -3.64 -4.83 4.23
C GLN A 67 -4.82 -4.84 3.25
N ASP A 68 -5.82 -5.68 3.52
CA ASP A 68 -7.09 -5.63 2.81
C ASP A 68 -8.10 -4.79 3.59
N MET A 69 -8.49 -3.62 3.04
CA MET A 69 -9.44 -2.67 3.63
C MET A 69 -10.84 -2.85 3.03
N THR A 70 -11.89 -2.58 3.80
CA THR A 70 -13.28 -2.57 3.28
C THR A 70 -13.59 -1.28 2.53
N ALA A 71 -14.33 -1.41 1.43
CA ALA A 71 -14.72 -0.33 0.53
C ALA A 71 -15.89 0.56 1.04
#